data_AF-A0A7S2BFQ1-F1
#
_entry.id   AF-A0A7S2BFQ1-F1
#
_cell.length_a   1.000
_cell.length_b   1.000
_cell.length_c   1.000
_cell.angle_alpha   90.00
_cell.angle_beta   90.00
_cell.angle_gamma   90.00
#
_symmetry.space_group_name_H-M   'P 1'
#
loop_
_entity.id
_entity.type
_entity.pdbx_description
1 polymer ?
#
loop_
_entity_poly.entity_id
_entity_poly.type
_entity_poly.pdbx_seq_one_letter_code
_entity_poly.pdbx_strand_id
1 'polypeptide(L)'
;QNQPREQWTSIFVRGLCADDGAPRIEEWLRAACAVTPARVHVGVDRSTGLAKNWAHVHFVKHADAMRAIDELSGMKTPSGTEVKAEISIPRDQMRDRKMGGDARPPAPYGGSAPPQVGEAGDAPGAPPPPPAEPTFGLSGLLAQEANTTAKGVSLKYAEPADKAMPRRSFRLYVFKNGEMLKGNNGVLHLHRQSMYLFGRDTDAADIPTEHASCSKQHAVLQFRVREGSTEVRPYVIDLESTNGTRLNGDRIDSAMYIELKHKDMVSFGKSQREYVLIEEDD
;
A
#
# COMPACT_ATOMS: atom_id res chain seq x y z
N GLN A 1 -14.45 -42.11 3.72
CA GLN A 1 -15.62 -41.23 3.72
C GLN A 1 -15.11 -39.80 3.73
N ASN A 2 -15.12 -39.13 2.57
CA ASN A 2 -14.64 -37.75 2.44
C ASN A 2 -15.84 -36.83 2.69
N GLN A 3 -16.03 -36.37 3.92
CA GLN A 3 -17.07 -35.37 4.20
C GLN A 3 -16.73 -34.06 3.45
N PRO A 4 -17.71 -33.36 2.89
CA PRO A 4 -17.47 -32.08 2.22
C PRO A 4 -16.86 -31.11 3.22
N ARG A 5 -15.74 -30.46 2.85
CA ARG A 5 -15.15 -29.39 3.65
C ARG A 5 -16.17 -28.25 3.72
N GLU A 6 -16.81 -28.07 4.86
CA GLU A 6 -17.67 -26.92 5.11
C GLU A 6 -16.87 -25.64 4.84
N GLN A 7 -17.29 -24.85 3.85
CA GLN A 7 -16.65 -23.59 3.53
C GLN A 7 -17.01 -22.57 4.61
N TRP A 8 -16.12 -22.39 5.57
CA TRP A 8 -16.30 -21.37 6.60
C TRP A 8 -15.84 -20.02 6.08
N THR A 9 -16.72 -19.01 6.18
CA THR A 9 -16.33 -17.62 5.98
C THR A 9 -15.64 -17.13 7.24
N SER A 10 -14.42 -16.63 7.11
CA SER A 10 -13.59 -16.24 8.25
C SER A 10 -13.44 -14.73 8.28
N ILE A 11 -13.52 -14.13 9.46
CA ILE A 11 -13.21 -12.71 9.69
C ILE A 11 -11.97 -12.61 10.58
N PHE A 12 -11.17 -11.59 10.32
CA PHE A 12 -9.99 -11.23 11.08
C PHE A 12 -10.31 -10.03 11.97
N VAL A 13 -10.17 -10.20 13.29
CA VAL A 13 -10.39 -9.16 14.28
C VAL A 13 -9.03 -8.73 14.82
N ARG A 14 -8.74 -7.43 14.76
CA ARG A 14 -7.50 -6.81 15.26
C ARG A 14 -7.79 -5.75 16.30
N GLY A 15 -6.79 -5.40 17.10
CA GLY A 15 -6.93 -4.40 18.18
C GLY A 15 -7.36 -5.02 19.51
N LEU A 16 -7.18 -6.33 19.67
CA LEU A 16 -7.43 -7.01 20.93
C LEU A 16 -6.29 -6.71 21.92
N CYS A 17 -6.61 -6.58 23.21
CA CYS A 17 -5.59 -6.34 24.23
C CYS A 17 -4.99 -7.66 24.71
N ALA A 18 -3.67 -7.79 24.65
CA ALA A 18 -2.96 -8.99 25.10
C ALA A 18 -3.20 -9.29 26.59
N ASP A 19 -3.43 -8.25 27.40
CA ASP A 19 -3.58 -8.31 28.85
C ASP A 19 -4.93 -8.89 29.28
N ASP A 20 -5.94 -8.92 28.40
CA ASP A 20 -7.25 -9.50 28.71
C ASP A 20 -7.22 -11.04 28.75
N GLY A 21 -6.21 -11.66 28.14
CA GLY A 21 -6.04 -13.11 28.07
C GLY A 21 -6.94 -13.80 27.04
N ALA A 22 -6.42 -14.86 26.41
CA ALA A 22 -7.08 -15.56 25.31
C ALA A 22 -8.51 -16.08 25.61
N PRO A 23 -8.79 -16.71 26.76
CA PRO A 23 -10.14 -17.22 27.04
C PRO A 23 -11.17 -16.11 27.24
N ARG A 24 -10.78 -14.99 27.85
CA ARG A 24 -11.67 -13.83 28.07
C ARG A 24 -11.98 -13.10 26.76
N ILE A 25 -10.99 -13.02 25.87
CA ILE A 25 -11.16 -12.50 24.50
C ILE A 25 -12.10 -13.39 23.69
N GLU A 26 -11.97 -14.72 23.79
CA GLU A 26 -12.87 -15.64 23.10
C GLU A 26 -14.32 -15.50 23.59
N GLU A 27 -14.53 -15.46 24.90
CA GLU A 27 -15.86 -15.27 25.49
C GLU A 27 -16.47 -13.92 25.09
N TRP A 28 -15.67 -12.85 25.14
CA TRP A 28 -16.10 -11.52 24.69
C TRP A 28 -16.48 -11.51 23.20
N LEU A 29 -15.67 -12.12 22.31
CA LEU A 29 -15.99 -12.20 20.89
C LEU A 29 -17.29 -12.99 20.62
N ARG A 30 -17.54 -14.05 21.39
CA ARG A 30 -18.80 -14.83 21.29
C ARG A 30 -20.01 -14.06 21.81
N ALA A 31 -19.84 -13.25 22.85
CA ALA A 31 -20.91 -12.44 23.44
C ALA A 31 -21.19 -11.15 22.63
N ALA A 32 -20.16 -10.58 21.99
CA ALA A 32 -20.25 -9.35 21.20
C ALA A 32 -20.86 -9.58 19.81
N CYS A 33 -20.79 -10.79 19.26
CA CYS A 33 -21.47 -11.11 18.01
C CYS A 33 -22.94 -11.43 18.27
N ALA A 34 -23.87 -10.78 17.56
CA ALA A 34 -25.28 -11.16 17.62
C ALA A 34 -25.54 -12.59 17.07
N VAL A 35 -24.66 -13.06 16.19
CA VAL A 35 -24.68 -14.44 15.66
C VAL A 35 -23.57 -15.25 16.31
N THR A 36 -23.91 -16.43 16.84
CA THR A 36 -22.94 -17.32 17.46
C THR A 36 -21.91 -17.81 16.42
N PRO A 37 -20.61 -17.51 16.59
CA PRO A 37 -19.60 -17.96 15.66
C PRO A 37 -19.40 -19.48 15.76
N ALA A 38 -19.12 -20.13 14.64
CA ALA A 38 -18.87 -21.56 14.58
C ALA A 38 -17.55 -21.93 15.27
N ARG A 39 -16.54 -21.08 15.13
CA ARG A 39 -15.24 -21.24 15.79
C ARG A 39 -14.57 -19.89 15.99
N VAL A 40 -13.94 -19.70 17.14
CA VAL A 40 -13.07 -18.56 17.42
C VAL A 40 -11.66 -19.08 17.63
N HIS A 41 -10.67 -18.41 17.03
CA HIS A 41 -9.26 -18.70 17.23
C HIS A 41 -8.53 -17.40 17.58
N VAL A 42 -8.23 -17.21 18.86
CA VAL A 42 -7.42 -16.09 19.33
C VAL A 42 -5.95 -16.42 19.05
N GLY A 43 -5.24 -15.49 18.42
CA GLY A 43 -3.80 -15.66 18.22
C GLY A 43 -3.12 -15.67 19.58
N VAL A 44 -2.28 -16.66 19.85
CA VAL A 44 -1.47 -16.73 21.07
C VAL A 44 0.00 -16.86 20.69
N ASP A 45 0.89 -16.30 21.51
CA ASP A 45 2.31 -16.54 21.33
C ASP A 45 2.70 -17.93 21.83
N ARG A 46 3.37 -18.72 20.99
CA ARG A 46 3.72 -20.11 21.31
C ARG A 46 4.80 -20.21 22.39
N SER A 47 5.58 -19.15 22.61
CA SER A 47 6.66 -19.15 23.59
C SER A 47 6.21 -18.65 24.96
N THR A 48 5.27 -17.69 25.01
CA THR A 48 4.82 -17.07 26.27
C THR A 48 3.39 -17.44 26.66
N GLY A 49 2.60 -18.05 25.77
CA GLY A 49 1.19 -18.40 26.00
C GLY A 49 0.24 -17.19 26.08
N LEU A 50 0.76 -15.97 25.95
CA LEU A 50 -0.01 -14.74 26.03
C LEU A 50 -0.81 -14.50 24.76
N ALA A 51 -1.99 -13.88 24.92
CA ALA A 51 -2.82 -13.50 23.79
C ALA A 51 -2.12 -12.46 22.92
N LYS A 52 -2.23 -12.62 21.61
CA LYS A 52 -1.84 -11.62 20.62
C LYS A 52 -2.99 -10.66 20.40
N ASN A 53 -2.69 -9.56 19.75
CA ASN A 53 -3.65 -8.49 19.47
C ASN A 53 -4.63 -8.78 18.30
N TRP A 54 -4.85 -10.06 17.98
CA TRP A 54 -5.70 -10.48 16.87
C TRP A 54 -6.37 -11.84 17.10
N ALA A 55 -7.50 -12.06 16.43
CA ALA A 55 -8.26 -13.32 16.42
C ALA A 55 -8.89 -13.57 15.04
N HIS A 56 -9.07 -14.84 14.69
CA HIS A 56 -9.92 -15.27 13.58
C HIS A 56 -11.25 -15.78 14.12
N VAL A 57 -12.36 -15.31 13.55
CA VAL A 57 -13.70 -15.78 13.87
C VAL A 57 -14.32 -16.39 12.62
N HIS A 58 -14.77 -17.63 12.72
CA HIS A 58 -15.31 -18.41 11.61
C HIS A 58 -16.82 -18.52 11.71
N PHE A 59 -17.50 -18.26 10.61
CA PHE A 59 -18.94 -18.35 10.45
C PHE A 59 -19.30 -19.35 9.35
N VAL A 60 -20.40 -20.06 9.54
CA VAL A 60 -20.94 -21.01 8.54
C VAL A 60 -21.49 -20.25 7.33
N LYS A 61 -22.14 -19.09 7.55
CA LYS A 61 -22.71 -18.27 6.47
C LYS A 61 -21.93 -16.98 6.28
N HIS A 62 -21.75 -16.61 5.01
CA HIS A 62 -21.11 -15.36 4.63
C HIS A 62 -21.87 -14.12 5.11
N ALA A 63 -23.20 -14.15 5.09
CA ALA A 63 -24.05 -13.05 5.56
C ALA A 63 -23.82 -12.76 7.06
N ASP A 64 -23.64 -13.80 7.88
CA ASP A 64 -23.41 -13.68 9.31
C ASP A 64 -22.02 -13.08 9.59
N ALA A 65 -21.01 -13.44 8.79
CA ALA A 65 -19.67 -12.85 8.85
C ALA A 65 -19.68 -11.34 8.53
N MET A 66 -20.47 -10.89 7.55
CA MET A 66 -20.58 -9.47 7.20
C MET A 66 -21.28 -8.66 8.28
N ARG A 67 -22.34 -9.20 8.90
CA ARG A 67 -22.99 -8.55 10.05
C ARG A 67 -22.05 -8.42 11.25
N ALA A 68 -21.30 -9.49 11.55
CA ALA A 68 -20.31 -9.46 12.62
C ALA A 68 -19.19 -8.43 12.38
N ILE A 69 -18.82 -8.14 11.13
CA ILE A 69 -17.83 -7.10 10.81
C ILE A 69 -18.35 -5.70 11.18
N ASP A 70 -19.59 -5.40 10.82
CA ASP A 70 -20.22 -4.10 11.08
C ASP A 70 -20.41 -3.89 12.59
N GLU A 71 -20.85 -4.93 13.30
CA GLU A 71 -21.05 -4.88 14.75
C GLU A 71 -19.74 -4.79 15.53
N LEU A 72 -18.76 -5.63 15.21
CA LEU A 72 -17.50 -5.67 15.97
C LEU A 72 -16.59 -4.49 15.65
N SER A 73 -16.68 -3.88 14.47
CA SER A 73 -15.81 -2.76 14.12
C SER A 73 -16.19 -1.50 14.90
N GLY A 74 -15.27 -1.03 15.76
CA GLY A 74 -15.49 0.13 16.62
C GLY A 74 -16.01 -0.21 18.03
N MET A 75 -16.27 -1.48 18.34
CA MET A 75 -16.51 -1.88 19.73
C MET A 75 -15.25 -1.75 20.57
N LYS A 76 -15.43 -1.38 21.84
CA LYS A 76 -14.34 -1.33 22.81
C LYS A 76 -14.24 -2.65 23.54
N THR A 77 -13.03 -3.19 23.61
CA THR A 77 -12.72 -4.33 24.49
C THR A 77 -12.98 -3.95 25.95
N PRO A 78 -13.07 -4.93 26.87
CA PRO A 78 -13.17 -4.66 28.31
C PRO A 78 -12.02 -3.78 28.85
N SER A 79 -10.87 -3.77 28.17
CA SER A 79 -9.70 -2.94 28.42
C SER A 79 -9.75 -1.55 27.75
N GLY A 80 -10.82 -1.21 27.04
CA GLY A 80 -11.06 0.10 26.42
C GLY A 80 -10.42 0.30 25.04
N THR A 81 -9.88 -0.76 24.41
CA THR A 81 -9.26 -0.66 23.08
C THR A 81 -10.32 -0.90 22.00
N GLU A 82 -10.32 -0.08 20.95
CA GLU A 82 -11.24 -0.27 19.81
C GLU A 82 -10.74 -1.39 18.89
N VAL A 83 -11.63 -2.34 18.60
CA VAL A 83 -11.36 -3.44 17.67
C VAL A 83 -11.81 -3.09 16.26
N LYS A 84 -11.15 -3.71 15.28
CA LYS A 84 -11.56 -3.66 13.88
C LYS A 84 -11.65 -5.07 13.30
N ALA A 85 -12.77 -5.38 12.66
CA ALA A 85 -13.02 -6.65 12.01
C ALA A 85 -13.00 -6.50 10.48
N GLU A 86 -12.39 -7.44 9.77
CA GLU A 86 -12.29 -7.44 8.29
C GLU A 86 -12.44 -8.88 7.76
N ILE A 87 -12.94 -9.08 6.54
CA ILE A 87 -13.08 -10.44 5.98
C ILE A 87 -11.70 -11.04 5.66
N SER A 88 -11.46 -12.28 6.09
CA SER A 88 -10.22 -13.00 5.77
C SER A 88 -10.31 -13.61 4.38
N ILE A 89 -9.41 -13.19 3.48
CA ILE A 89 -9.32 -13.75 2.12
C ILE A 89 -8.74 -15.18 2.22
N PRO A 90 -9.41 -16.22 1.69
CA PRO A 90 -8.95 -17.60 1.77
C PRO A 90 -7.57 -17.81 1.12
N ARG A 91 -6.74 -18.61 1.77
CA ARG A 91 -5.34 -18.89 1.40
C ARG A 91 -5.18 -19.60 0.04
N ASP A 92 -6.25 -20.12 -0.56
CA ASP A 92 -6.20 -20.76 -1.89
C ASP A 92 -5.94 -19.75 -3.03
N GLN A 93 -6.34 -18.49 -2.90
CA GLN A 93 -5.96 -17.45 -3.88
C GLN A 93 -4.50 -16.99 -3.77
N MET A 94 -3.77 -17.38 -2.72
CA MET A 94 -2.33 -17.08 -2.61
C MET A 94 -1.44 -18.08 -3.37
N ARG A 95 -1.95 -19.26 -3.72
CA ARG A 95 -1.13 -20.35 -4.28
C ARG A 95 -1.06 -20.33 -5.81
N ASP A 96 -2.10 -19.84 -6.49
CA ASP A 96 -2.06 -19.59 -7.96
C ASP A 96 -1.19 -18.39 -8.35
N ARG A 97 -0.96 -17.44 -7.44
CA ARG A 97 -0.09 -16.30 -7.68
C ARG A 97 1.42 -16.65 -7.72
N LYS A 98 1.79 -17.89 -7.40
CA LYS A 98 3.19 -18.36 -7.30
C LYS A 98 3.60 -19.43 -8.31
N MET A 99 2.69 -19.89 -9.20
CA MET A 99 2.97 -20.89 -10.25
C MET A 99 2.37 -20.49 -11.61
N GLY A 100 2.51 -19.22 -12.00
CA GLY A 100 2.04 -18.71 -13.29
C GLY A 100 3.12 -18.03 -14.14
N GLY A 101 4.40 -18.28 -13.86
CA GLY A 101 5.51 -17.86 -14.72
C GLY A 101 5.96 -19.06 -15.55
N ASP A 102 5.96 -18.92 -16.87
CA ASP A 102 6.38 -19.90 -17.90
C ASP A 102 5.26 -20.68 -18.60
N ALA A 103 4.39 -19.97 -19.31
CA ALA A 103 3.79 -20.49 -20.54
C ALA A 103 3.75 -19.38 -21.60
N ARG A 104 4.68 -19.46 -22.56
CA ARG A 104 4.72 -18.68 -23.79
C ARG A 104 3.40 -18.88 -24.57
N PRO A 105 2.71 -17.85 -25.06
CA PRO A 105 1.57 -18.07 -25.94
C PRO A 105 2.05 -18.60 -27.30
N PRO A 106 1.41 -19.62 -27.91
CA PRO A 106 1.71 -19.99 -29.27
C PRO A 106 1.17 -18.94 -30.26
N ALA A 107 1.94 -18.70 -31.31
CA ALA A 107 1.66 -17.76 -32.41
C ALA A 107 0.43 -18.19 -33.25
N PRO A 108 -0.17 -17.28 -34.05
CA PRO A 108 -1.49 -17.46 -34.64
C PRO A 108 -1.42 -18.28 -35.94
N TYR A 109 -2.28 -19.28 -36.09
CA TYR A 109 -2.58 -19.88 -37.39
C TYR A 109 -4.07 -19.71 -37.70
N GLY A 110 -4.33 -19.20 -38.91
CA GLY A 110 -5.66 -18.83 -39.36
C GLY A 110 -6.56 -19.99 -39.80
N GLY A 111 -7.78 -19.59 -40.17
CA GLY A 111 -8.71 -20.32 -41.02
C GLY A 111 -9.58 -21.38 -40.32
N SER A 112 -10.86 -21.06 -40.12
CA SER A 112 -12.01 -21.77 -40.72
C SER A 112 -13.31 -21.55 -39.92
N ALA A 113 -14.32 -21.01 -40.61
CA ALA A 113 -15.78 -21.12 -40.46
C ALA A 113 -16.47 -20.99 -39.06
N PRO A 114 -17.63 -20.28 -38.98
CA PRO A 114 -18.37 -20.13 -37.73
C PRO A 114 -19.22 -21.37 -37.42
N PRO A 115 -19.32 -21.84 -36.16
CA PRO A 115 -20.29 -22.86 -35.81
C PRO A 115 -21.65 -22.22 -35.47
N GLN A 116 -22.66 -23.00 -35.85
CA GLN A 116 -24.08 -22.69 -35.89
C GLN A 116 -24.72 -22.63 -34.50
N VAL A 117 -25.84 -21.91 -34.47
CA VAL A 117 -26.87 -21.87 -33.45
C VAL A 117 -27.20 -23.26 -32.89
N GLY A 118 -27.11 -23.41 -31.57
CA GLY A 118 -27.56 -24.58 -30.81
C GLY A 118 -28.52 -24.12 -29.71
N GLU A 119 -29.74 -24.62 -29.78
CA GLU A 119 -30.88 -24.26 -28.93
C GLU A 119 -30.63 -24.52 -27.44
N ALA A 120 -31.10 -23.58 -26.62
CA ALA A 120 -31.07 -23.63 -25.17
C ALA A 120 -32.07 -24.64 -24.62
N GLY A 121 -31.59 -25.55 -23.76
CA GLY A 121 -32.43 -26.30 -22.84
C GLY A 121 -32.82 -25.43 -21.65
N ASP A 122 -34.12 -25.30 -21.45
CA ASP A 122 -34.80 -24.55 -20.39
C ASP A 122 -34.65 -25.18 -19.01
N ALA A 123 -34.27 -24.37 -18.01
CA ALA A 123 -34.66 -24.56 -16.61
C ALA A 123 -34.67 -23.16 -15.91
N PRO A 124 -35.68 -22.86 -15.07
CA PRO A 124 -36.10 -21.48 -14.82
C PRO A 124 -35.55 -20.88 -13.52
N GLY A 125 -35.31 -19.57 -13.49
CA GLY A 125 -35.50 -18.79 -12.25
C GLY A 125 -34.37 -17.93 -11.70
N ALA A 126 -33.42 -17.44 -12.49
CA ALA A 126 -32.59 -16.30 -12.09
C ALA A 126 -32.58 -15.24 -13.22
N PRO A 127 -33.02 -13.99 -12.97
CA PRO A 127 -32.86 -12.94 -13.96
C PRO A 127 -31.36 -12.77 -14.26
N PRO A 128 -30.95 -12.65 -15.53
CA PRO A 128 -29.56 -12.39 -15.87
C PRO A 128 -29.09 -11.12 -15.15
N PRO A 129 -27.85 -11.09 -14.62
CA PRO A 129 -27.32 -9.87 -14.03
C PRO A 129 -27.46 -8.73 -15.04
N PRO A 130 -27.85 -7.52 -14.59
CA PRO A 130 -28.01 -6.39 -15.49
C PRO A 130 -26.72 -6.21 -16.30
N PRO A 131 -26.83 -5.88 -17.61
CA PRO A 131 -25.66 -5.70 -18.45
C PRO A 131 -24.73 -4.69 -17.78
N ALA A 132 -23.49 -5.10 -17.55
CA ALA A 132 -22.48 -4.27 -16.91
C ALA A 132 -22.37 -2.97 -17.71
N GLU A 133 -22.73 -1.86 -17.10
CA GLU A 133 -22.62 -0.56 -17.74
C GLU A 133 -21.16 -0.32 -18.12
N PRO A 134 -20.89 0.22 -19.31
CA PRO A 134 -19.53 0.54 -19.72
C PRO A 134 -18.90 1.46 -18.67
N THR A 135 -17.90 0.94 -17.96
CA THR A 135 -17.17 1.67 -16.94
C THR A 135 -16.13 2.54 -17.65
N PHE A 136 -16.42 3.82 -17.80
CA PHE A 136 -15.50 4.81 -18.37
C PHE A 136 -14.41 5.26 -17.38
N GLY A 137 -14.28 4.56 -16.24
CA GLY A 137 -13.18 4.78 -15.31
C GLY A 137 -11.85 4.38 -15.96
N LEU A 138 -10.83 5.21 -15.81
CA LEU A 138 -9.48 4.92 -16.28
C LEU A 138 -9.02 3.57 -15.70
N SER A 139 -8.85 2.56 -16.56
CA SER A 139 -8.40 1.24 -16.12
C SER A 139 -6.98 1.35 -15.57
N GLY A 140 -6.82 1.16 -14.26
CA GLY A 140 -5.53 1.33 -13.56
C GLY A 140 -4.42 0.35 -14.00
N LEU A 141 -4.75 -0.67 -14.80
CA LEU A 141 -3.81 -1.66 -15.33
C LEU A 141 -2.72 -1.03 -16.22
N LEU A 142 -3.10 -0.08 -17.10
CA LEU A 142 -2.13 0.59 -17.98
C LEU A 142 -1.12 1.44 -17.19
N ALA A 143 -1.61 2.14 -16.16
CA ALA A 143 -0.75 2.92 -15.29
C ALA A 143 0.19 2.04 -14.45
N GLN A 144 -0.27 0.84 -14.06
CA GLN A 144 0.57 -0.14 -13.37
C GLN A 144 1.65 -0.70 -14.28
N GLU A 145 1.34 -1.07 -15.52
CA GLU A 145 2.34 -1.60 -16.45
C GLU A 145 3.42 -0.58 -16.80
N ALA A 146 3.04 0.69 -16.99
CA ALA A 146 3.98 1.76 -17.34
C ALA A 146 4.92 2.15 -16.19
N ASN A 147 4.43 2.13 -14.94
CA ASN A 147 5.13 2.69 -13.78
C ASN A 147 5.43 1.64 -12.70
N THR A 148 5.75 0.40 -13.07
CA THR A 148 6.19 -0.61 -12.11
C THR A 148 7.71 -0.58 -11.96
N THR A 149 8.19 -0.43 -10.73
CA THR A 149 9.62 -0.61 -10.40
C THR A 149 10.06 -2.04 -10.73
N ALA A 150 11.36 -2.25 -10.95
CA ALA A 150 11.94 -3.59 -11.19
C ALA A 150 11.60 -4.63 -10.10
N LYS A 151 11.15 -4.18 -8.92
CA LYS A 151 10.70 -5.00 -7.78
C LYS A 151 9.19 -5.24 -7.74
N GLY A 152 8.43 -4.86 -8.77
CA GLY A 152 7.00 -5.14 -8.88
C GLY A 152 6.07 -4.18 -8.13
N VAL A 153 6.56 -3.01 -7.69
CA VAL A 153 5.74 -2.01 -6.99
C VAL A 153 5.33 -0.90 -7.97
N SER A 154 4.02 -0.65 -8.07
CA SER A 154 3.48 0.44 -8.87
C SER A 154 3.80 1.80 -8.24
N LEU A 155 4.52 2.65 -8.98
CA LEU A 155 4.83 4.02 -8.63
C LEU A 155 3.63 4.92 -8.94
N LYS A 156 3.32 5.83 -8.02
CA LYS A 156 2.30 6.87 -8.21
C LYS A 156 2.79 7.96 -9.16
N TYR A 157 4.10 8.21 -9.14
CA TYR A 157 4.73 9.29 -9.87
C TYR A 157 5.29 8.79 -11.20
N ALA A 158 5.07 9.57 -12.26
CA ALA A 158 5.71 9.40 -13.55
C ALA A 158 6.61 10.61 -13.80
N GLU A 159 7.86 10.36 -14.19
CA GLU A 159 8.78 11.45 -14.49
C GLU A 159 8.28 12.28 -15.68
N PRO A 160 8.39 13.62 -15.62
CA PRO A 160 7.95 14.49 -16.67
C PRO A 160 8.88 14.45 -17.90
N ALA A 161 8.40 14.94 -19.04
CA ALA A 161 9.16 14.94 -20.30
C ALA A 161 10.38 15.88 -20.27
N ASP A 162 10.36 16.88 -19.38
CA ASP A 162 11.44 17.86 -19.19
C ASP A 162 12.48 17.43 -18.14
N LYS A 163 12.48 16.13 -17.77
CA LYS A 163 13.48 15.55 -16.88
C LYS A 163 14.88 15.69 -17.48
N ALA A 164 15.85 16.05 -16.64
CA ALA A 164 17.24 16.10 -17.03
C ALA A 164 18.16 15.72 -15.87
N MET A 165 19.31 15.11 -16.18
CA MET A 165 20.35 14.87 -15.18
C MET A 165 21.06 16.19 -14.86
N PRO A 166 21.29 16.51 -13.57
CA PRO A 166 22.05 17.68 -13.19
C PRO A 166 23.51 17.53 -13.63
N ARG A 167 24.08 18.60 -14.18
CA ARG A 167 25.53 18.67 -14.46
C ARG A 167 26.34 19.08 -13.23
N ARG A 168 25.74 19.87 -12.34
CA ARG A 168 26.34 20.31 -11.08
C ARG A 168 26.22 19.25 -9.99
N SER A 169 27.10 19.34 -9.01
CA SER A 169 27.12 18.47 -7.84
C SER A 169 26.06 18.91 -6.82
N PHE A 170 24.99 18.13 -6.69
CA PHE A 170 24.01 18.29 -5.61
C PHE A 170 24.20 17.23 -4.53
N ARG A 171 24.22 17.66 -3.27
CA ARG A 171 24.26 16.78 -2.09
C ARG A 171 23.11 17.10 -1.15
N LEU A 172 22.53 16.05 -0.57
CA LEU A 172 21.52 16.17 0.48
C LEU A 172 22.14 15.72 1.80
N TYR A 173 22.23 16.65 2.74
CA TYR A 173 22.72 16.37 4.08
C TYR A 173 21.55 16.03 4.99
N VAL A 174 21.60 14.88 5.65
CA VAL A 174 20.52 14.39 6.50
C VAL A 174 20.87 14.59 7.96
N PHE A 175 20.06 15.38 8.65
CA PHE A 175 20.13 15.63 10.08
C PHE A 175 19.00 14.89 10.77
N LYS A 176 19.24 14.43 12.00
CA LYS A 176 18.22 13.87 12.89
C LYS A 176 18.49 14.42 14.28
N ASN A 177 17.50 15.07 14.88
CA ASN A 177 17.64 15.72 16.20
C ASN A 177 18.79 16.73 16.26
N GLY A 178 19.03 17.46 15.16
CA GLY A 178 20.12 18.44 15.05
C GLY A 178 21.51 17.83 14.82
N GLU A 179 21.66 16.50 14.87
CA GLU A 179 22.92 15.83 14.55
C GLU A 179 22.90 15.27 13.13
N MET A 180 23.97 15.48 12.37
CA MET A 180 24.13 14.85 11.07
C MET A 180 24.22 13.33 11.23
N LEU A 181 23.45 12.57 10.44
CA LEU A 181 23.53 11.11 10.47
C LEU A 181 24.95 10.66 10.08
N LYS A 182 25.48 9.68 10.81
CA LYS A 182 26.82 9.16 10.58
C LYS A 182 26.84 8.12 9.45
N GLY A 183 27.97 8.05 8.74
CA GLY A 183 28.20 7.08 7.67
C GLY A 183 27.50 7.43 6.35
N ASN A 184 27.22 6.41 5.54
CA ASN A 184 26.71 6.57 4.17
C ASN A 184 25.29 7.16 4.08
N ASN A 185 24.56 7.24 5.20
CA ASN A 185 23.20 7.77 5.25
C ASN A 185 23.16 9.27 5.60
N GLY A 186 24.31 9.87 5.94
CA GLY A 186 24.41 11.30 6.28
C GLY A 186 24.48 12.21 5.07
N VAL A 187 25.10 11.74 3.98
CA VAL A 187 25.30 12.52 2.76
C VAL A 187 24.80 11.70 1.57
N LEU A 188 23.78 12.21 0.89
CA LEU A 188 23.20 11.57 -0.28
C LEU A 188 23.61 12.34 -1.53
N HIS A 189 24.22 11.63 -2.47
CA HIS A 189 24.66 12.20 -3.74
C HIS A 189 23.51 12.20 -4.73
N LEU A 190 22.99 13.40 -5.06
CA LEU A 190 21.82 13.56 -5.92
C LEU A 190 22.16 13.71 -7.42
N HIS A 191 23.44 13.66 -7.79
CA HIS A 191 23.86 13.88 -9.19
C HIS A 191 23.77 12.63 -10.09
N ARG A 192 23.38 11.47 -9.55
CA ARG A 192 23.47 10.18 -10.27
C ARG A 192 22.19 9.78 -10.99
N GLN A 193 21.07 10.40 -10.63
CA GLN A 193 19.74 10.10 -11.16
C GLN A 193 18.97 11.39 -11.39
N SER A 194 17.98 11.36 -12.29
CA SER A 194 17.07 12.48 -12.53
C SER A 194 16.01 12.63 -11.44
N MET A 195 15.72 11.57 -10.70
CA MET A 195 14.62 11.48 -9.74
C MET A 195 15.05 10.70 -8.50
N TYR A 196 14.59 11.13 -7.33
CA TYR A 196 14.71 10.40 -6.07
C TYR A 196 13.38 10.36 -5.34
N LEU A 197 12.89 9.17 -5.03
CA LEU A 197 11.65 8.97 -4.29
C LEU A 197 11.93 8.87 -2.78
N PHE A 198 11.24 9.72 -2.00
CA PHE A 198 11.23 9.67 -0.54
C PHE A 198 10.00 8.91 -0.06
N GLY A 199 10.22 7.99 0.88
CA GLY A 199 9.11 7.18 1.38
C GLY A 199 9.48 6.25 2.53
N ARG A 200 8.45 5.70 3.17
CA ARG A 200 8.60 4.66 4.19
C ARG A 200 8.88 3.28 3.59
N ASP A 201 8.43 3.04 2.36
CA ASP A 201 8.53 1.74 1.71
C ASP A 201 9.89 1.60 1.00
N THR A 202 10.80 0.81 1.58
CA THR A 202 12.18 0.62 1.08
C THR A 202 12.24 -0.15 -0.24
N ASP A 203 11.16 -0.82 -0.63
CA ASP A 203 11.12 -1.53 -1.91
C ASP A 203 10.90 -0.57 -3.08
N ALA A 204 10.14 0.50 -2.86
CA ALA A 204 9.84 1.51 -3.87
C ALA A 204 10.71 2.77 -3.75
N ALA A 205 11.00 3.23 -2.54
CA ALA A 205 11.69 4.49 -2.29
C ALA A 205 13.21 4.36 -2.40
N ASP A 206 13.84 5.32 -3.07
CA ASP A 206 15.31 5.44 -3.16
C ASP A 206 15.89 5.94 -1.83
N ILE A 207 15.19 6.88 -1.18
CA ILE A 207 15.61 7.49 0.09
C ILE A 207 14.58 7.16 1.17
N PRO A 208 14.92 6.25 2.11
CA PRO A 208 13.99 5.85 3.15
C PRO A 208 13.86 6.93 4.24
N THR A 209 12.64 7.35 4.51
CA THR A 209 12.35 8.37 5.55
C THR A 209 12.25 7.77 6.95
N GLU A 210 12.10 6.44 7.06
CA GLU A 210 12.09 5.65 8.31
C GLU A 210 11.19 6.22 9.42
N HIS A 211 10.01 6.73 9.06
CA HIS A 211 9.07 7.28 10.03
C HIS A 211 7.64 6.85 9.74
N ALA A 212 6.89 6.45 10.78
CA ALA A 212 5.53 5.92 10.64
C ALA A 212 4.52 6.94 10.12
N SER A 213 4.76 8.23 10.36
CA SER A 213 3.93 9.31 9.80
C SER A 213 4.24 9.62 8.33
N CYS A 214 5.30 9.04 7.76
CA CYS A 214 5.58 9.18 6.33
C CYS A 214 4.80 8.13 5.52
N SER A 215 4.32 8.54 4.36
CA SER A 215 3.62 7.68 3.40
C SER A 215 4.60 6.70 2.74
N LYS A 216 4.09 5.60 2.18
CA LYS A 216 4.92 4.61 1.46
C LYS A 216 5.75 5.26 0.36
N GLN A 217 5.07 6.05 -0.47
CA GLN A 217 5.64 7.00 -1.43
C GLN A 217 5.13 8.37 -0.95
N HIS A 218 6.04 9.25 -0.50
CA HIS A 218 5.68 10.48 0.21
C HIS A 218 5.92 11.72 -0.65
N ALA A 219 7.14 11.87 -1.17
CA ALA A 219 7.51 12.99 -2.02
C ALA A 219 8.59 12.54 -3.00
N VAL A 220 8.74 13.28 -4.10
CA VAL A 220 9.78 13.07 -5.10
C VAL A 220 10.62 14.32 -5.21
N LEU A 221 11.94 14.15 -5.28
CA LEU A 221 12.84 15.17 -5.79
C LEU A 221 13.11 14.86 -7.25
N GLN A 222 12.76 15.78 -8.14
CA GLN A 222 12.92 15.66 -9.58
C GLN A 222 13.81 16.79 -10.09
N PHE A 223 14.85 16.44 -10.83
CA PHE A 223 15.62 17.38 -11.61
C PHE A 223 14.94 17.64 -12.96
N ARG A 224 14.71 18.92 -13.27
CA ARG A 224 14.02 19.37 -14.50
C ARG A 224 14.80 20.50 -15.13
N VAL A 225 14.73 20.59 -16.45
CA VAL A 225 15.21 21.78 -17.17
C VAL A 225 14.21 22.91 -16.94
N ARG A 226 14.68 24.08 -16.53
CA ARG A 226 13.81 25.25 -16.41
C ARG A 226 13.36 25.70 -17.80
N GLU A 227 12.07 25.97 -17.98
CA GLU A 227 11.53 26.44 -19.26
C GLU A 227 12.30 27.67 -19.77
N GLY A 228 12.76 27.59 -21.02
CA GLY A 228 13.53 28.66 -21.66
C GLY A 228 15.00 28.76 -21.20
N SER A 229 15.50 27.82 -20.42
CA SER A 229 16.91 27.75 -19.99
C SER A 229 17.51 26.38 -20.32
N THR A 230 18.84 26.28 -20.28
CA THR A 230 19.58 25.01 -20.29
C THR A 230 19.95 24.54 -18.89
N GLU A 231 19.55 25.29 -17.86
CA GLU A 231 19.88 25.00 -16.48
C GLU A 231 18.92 23.96 -15.88
N VAL A 232 19.50 22.95 -15.26
CA VAL A 232 18.77 21.89 -14.56
C VAL A 232 18.64 22.29 -13.10
N ARG A 233 17.41 22.33 -12.59
CA ARG A 233 17.09 22.70 -11.20
C ARG A 233 16.36 21.56 -10.48
N PRO A 234 16.61 21.37 -9.17
CA PRO A 234 15.86 20.42 -8.36
C PRO A 234 14.50 20.98 -7.98
N TYR A 235 13.47 20.14 -8.07
CA TYR A 235 12.12 20.43 -7.61
C TYR A 235 11.68 19.34 -6.64
N VAL A 236 10.93 19.72 -5.61
CA VAL A 236 10.20 18.78 -4.75
C VAL A 236 8.73 18.77 -5.11
N ILE A 237 8.12 17.59 -5.12
CA ILE A 237 6.67 17.41 -5.26
C ILE A 237 6.20 16.42 -4.20
N ASP A 238 5.18 16.81 -3.43
CA ASP A 238 4.52 15.93 -2.47
C ASP A 238 3.47 15.08 -3.19
N LEU A 239 3.52 13.75 -3.01
CA LEU A 239 2.65 12.78 -3.68
C LEU A 239 1.34 12.55 -2.91
N GLU A 240 0.69 13.65 -2.54
CA GLU A 240 -0.54 13.69 -1.73
C GLU A 240 -0.36 12.89 -0.44
N SER A 241 0.71 13.21 0.28
CA SER A 241 1.09 12.48 1.47
C SER A 241 0.17 12.81 2.65
N THR A 242 -0.03 11.84 3.54
CA THR A 242 -1.01 11.96 4.64
C THR A 242 -0.68 13.10 5.61
N ASN A 243 0.61 13.32 5.89
CA ASN A 243 1.05 14.35 6.84
C ASN A 243 1.73 15.55 6.15
N GLY A 244 1.83 15.54 4.82
CA GLY A 244 2.45 16.59 4.02
C GLY A 244 3.98 16.64 4.09
N THR A 245 4.54 17.40 3.16
CA THR A 245 5.95 17.80 3.10
C THR A 245 6.10 19.25 3.55
N ARG A 246 7.23 19.57 4.17
CA ARG A 246 7.58 20.94 4.57
C ARG A 246 8.89 21.37 3.92
N LEU A 247 8.93 22.62 3.50
CA LEU A 247 10.09 23.32 2.97
C LEU A 247 10.39 24.50 3.90
N ASN A 248 11.58 24.54 4.47
CA ASN A 248 12.04 25.57 5.41
C ASN A 248 11.09 25.77 6.62
N GLY A 249 10.40 24.71 7.04
CA GLY A 249 9.43 24.71 8.14
C GLY A 249 7.97 24.88 7.70
N ASP A 250 7.74 25.48 6.56
CA ASP A 250 6.41 25.73 6.01
C ASP A 250 5.90 24.55 5.20
N ARG A 251 4.61 24.23 5.33
CA ARG A 251 4.00 23.14 4.56
C ARG A 251 3.81 23.61 3.11
N ILE A 252 4.23 22.77 2.17
CA ILE A 252 4.02 23.02 0.73
C ILE A 252 2.74 22.35 0.24
N ASP A 253 2.23 22.84 -0.89
CA ASP A 253 1.07 22.24 -1.56
C ASP A 253 1.41 20.88 -2.16
N SER A 254 0.46 19.94 -2.06
CA SER A 254 0.59 18.62 -2.67
C SER A 254 0.38 18.67 -4.18
N ALA A 255 0.98 17.72 -4.91
CA ALA A 255 0.89 17.60 -6.36
C ALA A 255 1.37 18.83 -7.16
N MET A 256 2.12 19.74 -6.52
CA MET A 256 2.75 20.90 -7.16
C MET A 256 4.27 20.81 -7.07
N TYR A 257 4.95 21.14 -8.17
CA TYR A 257 6.41 21.25 -8.17
C TYR A 257 6.85 22.56 -7.53
N ILE A 258 7.66 22.45 -6.48
CA ILE A 258 8.29 23.59 -5.82
C ILE A 258 9.80 23.52 -6.06
N GLU A 259 10.38 24.59 -6.59
CA GLU A 259 11.82 24.68 -6.84
C GLU A 259 12.58 24.68 -5.51
N LEU A 260 13.58 23.81 -5.39
CA LEU A 260 14.50 23.79 -4.25
C LEU A 260 15.72 24.64 -4.58
N LYS A 261 16.14 25.45 -3.61
CA LYS A 261 17.32 26.31 -3.68
C LYS A 261 18.44 25.78 -2.81
N HIS A 262 19.65 26.28 -3.05
CA HIS A 262 20.80 26.00 -2.20
C HIS A 262 20.49 26.40 -0.74
N LYS A 263 20.79 25.50 0.20
CA LYS A 263 20.51 25.54 1.65
C LYS A 263 19.05 25.38 2.06
N ASP A 264 18.14 25.07 1.13
CA ASP A 264 16.78 24.74 1.52
C ASP A 264 16.73 23.45 2.34
N MET A 265 15.86 23.45 3.34
CA MET A 265 15.63 22.34 4.25
C MET A 265 14.26 21.72 3.98
N VAL A 266 14.24 20.43 3.66
CA VAL A 266 13.02 19.65 3.46
C VAL A 266 12.80 18.73 4.65
N SER A 267 11.55 18.60 5.10
CA SER A 267 11.16 17.60 6.10
C SER A 267 9.82 16.95 5.76
N PHE A 268 9.61 15.74 6.26
CA PHE A 268 8.51 14.88 5.83
C PHE A 268 7.63 14.46 7.01
N GLY A 269 6.33 14.73 6.89
CA GLY A 269 5.32 14.42 7.89
C GLY A 269 5.67 14.94 9.29
N LYS A 270 5.91 14.01 10.22
CA LYS A 270 6.30 14.28 11.62
C LYS A 270 7.69 13.70 11.94
N SER A 271 8.49 13.41 10.91
CA SER A 271 9.84 12.92 11.09
C SER A 271 10.72 14.02 11.69
N GLN A 272 11.64 13.63 12.57
CA GLN A 272 12.71 14.51 13.07
C GLN A 272 13.90 14.59 12.11
N ARG A 273 13.80 13.95 10.94
CA ARG A 273 14.82 14.03 9.89
C ARG A 273 14.62 15.29 9.06
N GLU A 274 15.70 16.04 8.92
CA GLU A 274 15.78 17.25 8.11
C GLU A 274 16.79 17.01 6.99
N TYR A 275 16.43 17.40 5.77
CA TYR A 275 17.21 17.18 4.58
C TYR A 275 17.62 18.53 4.02
N VAL A 276 18.90 18.87 4.12
CA VAL A 276 19.42 20.16 3.65
C VAL A 276 20.06 19.96 2.28
N LEU A 277 19.53 20.64 1.27
CA LEU A 277 20.06 20.61 -0.09
C LEU A 277 21.25 21.56 -0.21
N ILE A 278 22.38 21.06 -0.65
CA ILE A 278 23.56 21.86 -0.94
C ILE A 278 23.94 21.64 -2.41
N GLU A 279 23.91 22.74 -3.16
CA GLU A 279 24.57 22.85 -4.47
C GLU A 279 26.05 23.17 -4.21
N GLU A 280 26.95 22.31 -4.68
CA GLU A 280 28.39 22.58 -4.65
C GLU A 280 28.80 23.23 -5.97
N ASP A 281 29.52 24.34 -5.87
CA ASP A 281 30.23 24.93 -7.00
C ASP A 281 31.51 24.11 -7.21
N ASP A 282 31.72 23.61 -8.44
CA ASP A 282 32.91 22.86 -8.85
C ASP A 282 34.19 23.71 -8.81
#